data_AF-A0A0F8MKB6-F1
#
_entry.id   AF-A0A0F8MKB6-F1
#
_cell.length_a   1.000
_cell.length_b   1.000
_cell.length_c   1.000
_cell.angle_alpha   90.00
_cell.angle_beta   90.00
_cell.angle_gamma   90.00
#
_symmetry.space_group_name_H-M   'P 1'
#
loop_
_entity.id
_entity.type
_entity.pdbx_description
1 polymer ?
#
loop_
_entity_poly.entity_id
_entity_poly.type
_entity_poly.pdbx_seq_one_letter_code
_entity_poly.pdbx_strand_id
1 'polypeptide(L)' 'NTARTLTCGMGFSQLHLNKNTSLQVTKTKLDSLQRAGVELMIHMCPNCHIHTTATSLLLKKSLGKNTTWYT' A
#
# COMPACT_ATOMS: atom_id res chain seq x y z
N ASN A 1 3.87 -14.93 -8.82
CA ASN A 1 5.02 -14.01 -8.57
C ASN A 1 4.76 -12.54 -8.93
N THR A 2 3.50 -12.10 -9.15
CA THR A 2 3.16 -10.74 -9.62
C THR A 2 3.07 -9.67 -8.50
N ALA A 3 3.11 -10.07 -7.22
CA ALA A 3 2.98 -9.14 -6.08
C ALA A 3 4.08 -8.07 -6.01
N ARG A 4 5.31 -8.40 -6.47
CA ARG A 4 6.47 -7.49 -6.41
C ARG A 4 6.41 -6.33 -7.38
N THR A 5 5.74 -6.48 -8.53
CA THR A 5 5.79 -5.51 -9.64
C THR A 5 4.68 -4.46 -9.60
N LEU A 6 3.74 -4.56 -8.65
CA LEU A 6 2.68 -3.57 -8.53
C LEU A 6 3.24 -2.21 -8.06
N THR A 7 2.83 -1.16 -8.78
CA THR A 7 3.12 0.23 -8.40
C THR A 7 2.50 0.57 -7.04
N CYS A 8 3.10 1.53 -6.32
CA CYS A 8 2.52 2.04 -5.08
C CYS A 8 1.32 2.94 -5.32
N GLY A 9 1.10 3.48 -6.53
CA GLY A 9 -0.03 4.38 -6.79
C GLY A 9 0.18 5.85 -6.39
N MET A 10 1.36 6.24 -5.87
CA MET A 10 1.66 7.66 -5.54
C MET A 10 2.40 8.43 -6.64
N GLY A 11 3.09 7.74 -7.57
CA GLY A 11 3.90 8.38 -8.62
C GLY A 11 3.09 9.37 -9.48
N PHE A 12 3.76 10.32 -10.15
CA PHE A 12 3.14 11.29 -11.07
C PHE A 12 1.91 12.01 -10.49
N SER A 13 1.98 12.38 -9.21
CA SER A 13 0.90 13.08 -8.49
C SER A 13 -0.45 12.36 -8.51
N GLN A 14 -0.48 11.03 -8.73
CA GLN A 14 -1.71 10.25 -8.80
C GLN A 14 -2.51 10.32 -7.50
N LEU A 15 -1.87 10.51 -6.35
CA LEU A 15 -2.56 10.74 -5.09
C LEU A 15 -3.43 12.00 -5.10
N HIS A 16 -2.98 13.06 -5.77
CA HIS A 16 -3.68 14.35 -5.82
C HIS A 16 -4.72 14.37 -6.94
N LEU A 17 -4.36 13.84 -8.11
CA LEU A 17 -5.20 13.87 -9.31
C LEU A 17 -6.23 12.74 -9.33
N ASN A 18 -5.88 11.56 -8.81
CA ASN A 18 -6.66 10.32 -8.91
C ASN A 18 -6.67 9.59 -7.55
N LYS A 19 -7.01 10.32 -6.48
CA LYS A 19 -6.93 9.84 -5.09
C LYS A 19 -7.53 8.44 -4.86
N ASN A 20 -8.74 8.20 -5.37
CA ASN A 20 -9.41 6.91 -5.18
C ASN A 20 -8.65 5.77 -5.86
N THR A 21 -8.21 5.98 -7.11
CA THR A 21 -7.40 5.01 -7.86
C THR A 21 -6.08 4.75 -7.16
N SER A 22 -5.40 5.80 -6.70
CA SER A 22 -4.15 5.72 -5.94
C SER A 22 -4.28 4.84 -4.69
N LEU A 23 -5.34 5.05 -3.90
CA LEU A 23 -5.63 4.24 -2.71
C LEU A 23 -5.99 2.79 -3.05
N GLN A 24 -6.78 2.56 -4.10
CA GLN A 24 -7.18 1.20 -4.53
C GLN A 24 -5.99 0.39 -5.03
N VAL A 25 -5.09 1.01 -5.80
CA VAL A 25 -3.85 0.38 -6.26
C VAL A 25 -2.96 0.03 -5.08
N THR A 26 -2.81 0.93 -4.11
CA THR A 26 -2.07 0.66 -2.87
C THR A 26 -2.67 -0.51 -2.10
N LYS A 27 -3.99 -0.53 -1.91
CA LYS A 27 -4.69 -1.64 -1.25
C LYS A 27 -4.44 -2.96 -1.97
N THR A 28 -4.58 -2.96 -3.29
CA THR A 28 -4.36 -4.17 -4.12
C THR A 28 -2.93 -4.70 -3.97
N LYS A 29 -1.95 -3.80 -3.91
CA LYS A 29 -0.55 -4.15 -3.63
C LYS A 29 -0.40 -4.78 -2.25
N LEU A 30 -0.92 -4.12 -1.20
CA LEU A 30 -0.87 -4.65 0.16
C LEU A 30 -1.54 -6.03 0.21
N ASP A 31 -2.78 -6.18 -0.22
CA ASP A 31 -3.51 -7.46 -0.24
C ASP A 31 -2.74 -8.57 -1.01
N SER A 32 -2.05 -8.21 -2.09
CA SER A 32 -1.20 -9.14 -2.83
C SER A 32 0.04 -9.57 -2.04
N LEU A 33 0.64 -8.69 -1.24
CA LEU A 33 1.76 -9.01 -0.36
C LEU A 33 1.32 -9.90 0.81
N GLN A 34 0.10 -9.71 1.35
CA GLN A 34 -0.47 -10.59 2.41
C GLN A 34 -0.56 -12.00 1.90
N ARG A 35 -1.21 -12.15 0.72
CA ARG A 35 -1.46 -13.45 0.13
C ARG A 35 -0.17 -14.17 -0.23
N ALA A 36 0.91 -13.42 -0.45
CA ALA A 36 2.24 -13.96 -0.67
C ALA A 36 3.01 -14.27 0.62
N GLY A 37 2.44 -14.00 1.80
CA GLY A 37 3.11 -14.23 3.10
C GLY A 37 4.29 -13.31 3.35
N VAL A 38 4.30 -12.10 2.76
CA VAL A 38 5.39 -11.13 2.97
C VAL A 38 5.21 -10.47 4.33
N GLU A 39 6.16 -10.70 5.23
CA GLU A 39 6.14 -10.16 6.59
C GLU A 39 6.88 -8.82 6.73
N LEU A 40 7.87 -8.57 5.86
CA LEU A 40 8.69 -7.36 5.87
C LEU A 40 8.72 -6.73 4.48
N MET A 41 8.42 -5.43 4.41
CA MET A 41 8.48 -4.63 3.19
C MET A 41 9.53 -3.52 3.34
N ILE A 42 10.61 -3.60 2.56
CA ILE A 42 11.64 -2.56 2.52
C ILE A 42 11.33 -1.58 1.38
N HIS A 43 11.25 -0.30 1.70
CA HIS A 43 11.02 0.76 0.73
C HIS A 43 12.31 1.49 0.36
N MET A 44 12.67 1.47 -0.92
CA MET A 44 13.77 2.29 -1.46
C MET A 44 13.31 3.68 -1.94
N CYS A 45 12.06 4.06 -1.64
CA CYS A 45 11.46 5.31 -2.06
C CYS A 45 10.63 5.91 -0.91
N PRO A 46 10.94 7.13 -0.43
CA PRO A 46 10.26 7.72 0.72
C PRO A 46 8.78 7.98 0.43
N ASN A 47 8.44 8.36 -0.79
CA ASN A 47 7.05 8.54 -1.23
C ASN A 47 6.27 7.22 -1.10
N CYS A 48 6.85 6.10 -1.52
CA CYS A 48 6.23 4.79 -1.33
C CYS A 48 5.99 4.52 0.16
N HIS A 49 7.01 4.69 1.01
CA HIS A 49 6.91 4.42 2.45
C HIS A 49 5.78 5.22 3.11
N ILE A 50 5.74 6.53 2.88
CA ILE A 50 4.70 7.40 3.44
C ILE A 50 3.31 6.97 2.92
N HIS A 51 3.19 6.66 1.62
CA HIS A 51 1.91 6.30 1.03
C HIS A 51 1.34 4.98 1.54
N THR A 52 2.13 3.90 1.53
CA THR A 52 1.69 2.59 1.99
C THR A 52 1.40 2.62 3.49
N THR A 53 2.20 3.34 4.28
CA THR A 53 1.98 3.48 5.72
C THR A 53 0.70 4.25 6.02
N ALA A 54 0.48 5.41 5.38
CA ALA A 54 -0.75 6.17 5.58
C ALA A 54 -1.98 5.37 5.13
N THR A 55 -1.89 4.68 3.99
CA THR A 55 -3.01 3.89 3.46
C THR A 55 -3.30 2.67 4.32
N SER A 56 -2.28 1.98 4.84
CA SER A 56 -2.47 0.84 5.74
C SER A 56 -3.17 1.27 7.04
N LEU A 57 -2.81 2.43 7.61
CA LEU A 57 -3.48 3.00 8.78
C LEU A 57 -4.94 3.37 8.50
N LEU A 58 -5.22 3.96 7.32
CA LEU A 58 -6.59 4.27 6.90
C LEU A 58 -7.45 3.01 6.73
N LEU A 59 -6.89 1.96 6.12
CA LEU A 59 -7.55 0.67 5.97
C LEU A 59 -7.77 -0.02 7.32
N LYS A 60 -6.83 0.10 8.25
CA LYS A 60 -6.97 -0.40 9.63
C LYS A 60 -8.16 0.26 10.33
N LYS A 61 -8.28 1.59 10.21
CA LYS A 61 -9.39 2.35 10.77
C LYS A 61 -10.74 1.99 10.15
N SER A 62 -10.80 1.75 8.85
CA SER A 62 -12.08 1.47 8.15
C SER A 62 -12.55 0.02 8.31
N LEU A 63 -11.64 -0.94 8.47
CA LEU A 63 -11.97 -2.37 8.52
C LEU A 63 -12.03 -2.96 9.94
N GLY A 64 -11.59 -2.22 10.96
CA GLY A 64 -11.52 -2.72 12.35
C GLY A 64 -10.60 -3.94 12.53
N LYS A 65 -9.77 -4.27 11.52
CA LYS A 65 -8.87 -5.42 11.54
C LYS A 65 -7.54 -5.04 12.13
N ASN A 66 -7.01 -5.88 13.02
CA ASN A 66 -5.67 -5.76 13.60
C ASN A 66 -4.54 -6.28 12.67
N THR A 67 -4.72 -6.19 11.34
CA THR A 67 -3.68 -6.60 10.39
C THR A 67 -2.59 -5.53 10.39
N THR A 68 -1.58 -5.72 11.21
CA THR A 68 -0.38 -4.89 11.23
C THR A 68 0.46 -5.31 10.04
N TRP A 69 0.37 -4.55 8.94
CA TRP A 69 1.44 -4.55 7.96
C TRP A 69 2.64 -3.94 8.65
N TYR A 70 3.66 -4.75 8.98
CA TYR A 70 4.93 -4.21 9.46
C TYR A 70 5.57 -3.44 8.30
N THR A 71 5.22 -2.15 8.21
CA THR A 71 5.81 -1.15 7.31
C THR A 71 7.13 -0.66 7.85
#